data_AF-A0A127VD37-F1
#
_entry.id   AF-A0A127VD37-F1
#
_cell.length_a   1.000
_cell.length_b   1.000
_cell.length_c   1.000
_cell.angle_alpha   90.00
_cell.angle_beta   90.00
_cell.angle_gamma   90.00
#
_symmetry.space_group_name_H-M   'P 1'
#
loop_
_entity.id
_entity.type
_entity.pdbx_description
1 polymer ?
#
loop_
_entity_poly.entity_id
_entity_poly.type
_entity_poly.pdbx_seq_one_letter_code
_entity_poly.pdbx_strand_id
1 'polypeptide(L)'
;MKTKIILSTLVIVVFVLLTFIFSKNEAKVDGYDIYGFPFTFYKYTEGKLSNPSEYAKLGFYLKFFIYDLLILVFSIFIVNYIAYKVLK
;
A
#
# COMPACT_ATOMS: atom_id res chain seq x y z
N MET A 1 -8.45 9.48 -24.83
CA MET A 1 -8.54 8.20 -24.08
C MET A 1 -7.17 7.60 -23.77
N LYS A 2 -6.29 7.43 -24.77
CA LYS A 2 -4.96 6.82 -24.59
C LYS A 2 -4.13 7.45 -23.47
N THR A 3 -4.03 8.79 -23.41
CA THR A 3 -3.27 9.51 -22.37
C THR A 3 -3.78 9.24 -20.95
N LYS A 4 -5.10 9.16 -20.76
CA LYS A 4 -5.70 8.85 -19.44
C LYS A 4 -5.34 7.43 -18.98
N ILE A 5 -5.41 6.47 -19.90
CA ILE A 5 -5.05 5.07 -19.62
C ILE A 5 -3.57 4.97 -19.26
N ILE A 6 -2.68 5.61 -20.04
CA ILE A 6 -1.24 5.62 -19.77
C ILE A 6 -0.93 6.20 -18.40
N LEU A 7 -1.53 7.35 -18.05
CA LEU A 7 -1.33 7.98 -16.74
C LEU A 7 -1.84 7.10 -15.60
N SER A 8 -3.02 6.51 -15.73
CA SER A 8 -3.56 5.59 -14.72
C SER A 8 -2.67 4.37 -14.52
N THR A 9 -2.19 3.75 -15.62
CA THR A 9 -1.25 2.62 -15.55
C THR A 9 0.05 3.02 -14.85
N LEU A 10 0.58 4.21 -15.14
CA LEU A 10 1.80 4.70 -14.51
C LEU A 10 1.61 4.90 -13.00
N VAL A 11 0.47 5.46 -12.58
CA VAL A 11 0.13 5.61 -11.15
C VAL A 11 0.05 4.24 -10.47
N ILE A 12 -0.58 3.24 -11.10
CA ILE A 12 -0.66 1.87 -10.55
C ILE A 12 0.74 1.27 -10.40
N VAL A 13 1.59 1.38 -11.42
CA VAL A 13 2.96 0.85 -11.38
C VAL A 13 3.75 1.51 -10.25
N VAL A 14 3.71 2.84 -10.13
CA VAL A 14 4.37 3.56 -9.04
C VAL A 14 3.83 3.10 -7.68
N PHE A 15 2.51 2.98 -7.54
CA PHE A 15 1.89 2.54 -6.29
C PHE A 15 2.36 1.14 -5.88
N VAL A 16 2.39 0.19 -6.81
CA VAL A 16 2.89 -1.17 -6.57
C VAL A 16 4.38 -1.16 -6.19
N LEU A 17 5.19 -0.36 -6.86
CA LEU A 17 6.61 -0.22 -6.52
C LEU A 17 6.80 0.33 -5.10
N LEU A 18 6.01 1.33 -4.71
CA LEU A 18 6.00 1.85 -3.34
C LEU A 18 5.59 0.76 -2.35
N THR A 19 4.58 -0.05 -2.66
CA THR A 19 4.21 -1.22 -1.84
C THR A 19 5.41 -2.12 -1.58
N PHE A 20 6.16 -2.50 -2.62
CA PHE A 20 7.30 -3.39 -2.44
C PHE A 20 8.48 -2.74 -1.71
N ILE A 21 8.78 -1.46 -2.00
CA ILE A 21 9.90 -0.73 -1.38
C ILE A 21 9.64 -0.51 0.11
N PHE A 22 8.41 -0.13 0.48
CA PHE A 22 8.05 0.19 1.85
C PHE A 22 7.51 -1.00 2.65
N SER A 23 7.25 -2.14 2.01
CA SER A 23 6.93 -3.39 2.69
C SER A 23 8.19 -3.95 3.36
N LYS A 24 8.42 -3.56 4.61
CA LYS A 24 9.47 -4.13 5.46
C LYS A 24 9.03 -5.46 6.09
N ASN A 25 9.89 -6.46 6.01
CA ASN A 25 9.80 -7.71 6.79
C ASN A 25 10.69 -7.62 8.03
N GLU A 26 10.43 -6.66 8.92
CA GLU A 26 11.20 -6.50 10.17
C GLU A 26 10.40 -7.02 11.38
N ALA A 27 11.11 -7.62 12.34
CA ALA A 27 10.52 -8.23 13.51
C ALA A 27 9.94 -7.18 14.46
N LYS A 28 8.74 -7.43 15.00
CA LYS A 28 8.05 -6.58 15.99
C LYS A 28 8.88 -6.22 17.23
N VAL A 29 9.94 -6.98 17.52
CA VAL A 29 10.82 -6.77 18.68
C VAL A 29 11.51 -5.40 18.64
N ASP A 30 11.68 -4.80 17.46
CA ASP A 30 12.38 -3.52 17.30
C ASP A 30 11.47 -2.29 17.51
N GLY A 31 10.21 -2.47 17.91
CA GLY A 31 9.36 -1.36 18.40
C GLY A 31 8.95 -0.33 17.34
N TYR A 32 9.06 -0.64 16.05
CA TYR A 32 8.64 0.27 15.00
C TYR A 32 7.13 0.24 14.77
N ASP A 33 6.50 1.41 14.90
CA ASP A 33 5.15 1.65 14.44
C ASP A 33 5.05 1.42 12.93
N ILE A 34 4.05 0.65 12.54
CA ILE A 34 3.84 0.20 11.15
C ILE A 34 3.08 1.28 10.40
N TYR A 35 3.67 2.46 10.28
CA TYR A 35 3.21 3.52 9.39
C TYR A 35 3.94 3.39 8.05
N GLY A 36 3.55 2.38 7.28
CA GLY A 36 3.95 2.24 5.87
C GLY A 36 2.96 2.97 4.97
N PHE A 37 3.46 3.58 3.89
CA PHE A 37 2.64 3.92 2.73
C PHE A 37 3.10 3.04 1.57
N PRO A 38 2.21 2.24 0.96
CA PRO A 38 0.85 1.92 1.40
C PRO A 38 0.79 1.22 2.78
N PHE A 39 -0.39 1.20 3.40
CA PHE A 39 -0.58 0.59 4.71
C PHE A 39 -0.16 -0.89 4.70
N THR A 40 0.45 -1.39 5.78
CA THR A 40 0.81 -2.82 5.85
C THR A 40 -0.44 -3.68 6.02
N PHE A 41 -0.95 -4.19 4.90
CA PHE A 41 -2.15 -5.02 4.87
C PHE A 41 -1.87 -6.52 4.95
N TYR A 42 -0.60 -6.95 4.93
CA TYR A 42 -0.24 -8.34 5.14
C TYR A 42 0.96 -8.43 6.10
N LYS A 43 0.85 -9.28 7.13
CA LYS A 43 1.94 -9.54 8.08
C LYS A 43 2.20 -11.02 8.16
N TYR A 44 3.47 -11.37 8.13
CA TYR A 44 3.93 -12.74 8.26
C TYR A 44 5.20 -12.77 9.11
N THR A 45 5.43 -13.88 9.81
CA THR A 45 6.67 -14.11 10.56
C THR A 45 7.07 -15.57 10.43
N GLU A 46 8.36 -15.80 10.18
CA GLU A 46 8.99 -17.12 10.20
C GLU A 46 9.55 -17.47 11.58
N GLY A 47 9.69 -16.47 12.45
CA GLY A 47 10.20 -16.62 13.81
C GLY A 47 9.17 -17.18 14.80
N LYS A 48 9.67 -17.89 15.82
CA LYS A 48 8.86 -18.27 16.99
C LYS A 48 8.52 -17.02 17.79
N LEU A 49 7.24 -16.75 17.97
CA LEU A 49 6.78 -15.65 18.82
C LEU A 49 6.77 -16.10 20.28
N SER A 50 7.24 -15.24 21.17
CA SER A 50 7.29 -15.48 22.63
C SER A 50 5.90 -15.54 23.25
N ASN A 51 4.90 -14.88 22.65
CA ASN A 51 3.51 -14.91 23.09
C ASN A 51 2.61 -15.50 21.98
N PRO A 52 1.90 -16.62 22.23
CA PRO A 52 1.00 -17.24 21.25
C PRO A 52 -0.14 -16.32 20.76
N SER A 53 -0.59 -15.37 21.58
CA SER A 53 -1.66 -14.44 21.21
C SER A 53 -1.24 -13.44 20.12
N GLU A 54 0.05 -13.27 19.87
CA GLU A 54 0.56 -12.43 18.79
C GLU A 54 0.32 -13.05 17.40
N TYR A 55 0.18 -14.38 17.29
CA TYR A 55 -0.14 -15.06 16.02
C TYR A 55 -1.51 -14.63 15.48
N ALA A 56 -2.47 -14.28 16.35
CA ALA A 56 -3.78 -13.76 15.94
C ALA A 56 -3.70 -12.38 15.25
N LYS A 57 -2.54 -11.71 15.35
CA LYS A 57 -2.25 -10.43 14.69
C LYS A 57 -1.43 -10.63 13.39
N LEU A 58 -1.30 -11.85 12.88
CA LEU A 58 -0.66 -12.12 11.59
C LEU A 58 -1.72 -12.35 10.51
N GLY A 59 -1.29 -12.37 9.26
CA GLY A 59 -2.13 -12.56 8.10
C GLY A 59 -2.59 -11.25 7.47
N PHE A 60 -3.74 -11.32 6.80
CA PHE A 60 -4.24 -10.25 5.94
C PHE A 60 -5.21 -9.33 6.67
N TYR A 61 -4.86 -8.05 6.70
CA TYR A 61 -5.65 -6.96 7.25
C TYR A 61 -6.50 -6.32 6.14
N LEU A 62 -7.67 -6.89 5.88
CA LEU A 62 -8.59 -6.42 4.84
C LEU A 62 -8.90 -4.92 4.92
N LYS A 63 -9.05 -4.39 6.14
CA LYS A 63 -9.30 -2.96 6.37
C LYS A 63 -8.22 -2.06 5.75
N PHE A 64 -6.95 -2.42 5.91
CA PHE A 64 -5.83 -1.64 5.40
C PHE A 64 -5.69 -1.77 3.89
N PHE A 65 -5.92 -2.97 3.35
CA PHE A 65 -5.97 -3.17 1.90
C PHE A 65 -7.05 -2.31 1.24
N ILE A 66 -8.24 -2.24 1.82
CA ILE A 66 -9.33 -1.39 1.31
C ILE A 66 -8.94 0.10 1.34
N TYR A 67 -8.28 0.56 2.40
CA TYR A 67 -7.79 1.94 2.46
C TYR A 67 -6.78 2.25 1.36
N ASP A 68 -5.86 1.34 1.09
CA ASP A 68 -4.89 1.50 -0.01
C ASP A 68 -5.57 1.53 -1.38
N LEU A 69 -6.58 0.69 -1.61
CA LEU A 69 -7.37 0.73 -2.85
C LEU A 69 -8.09 2.07 -3.04
N LEU A 70 -8.67 2.62 -1.96
CA LEU A 70 -9.33 3.92 -2.01
C LEU A 70 -8.33 5.04 -2.31
N ILE A 71 -7.15 5.00 -1.69
CA ILE A 71 -6.06 5.95 -1.96
C ILE A 71 -5.59 5.85 -3.42
N LEU A 72 -5.44 4.65 -3.94
CA LEU A 72 -5.03 4.42 -5.34
C LEU A 72 -6.07 5.01 -6.31
N VAL A 73 -7.35 4.70 -6.13
CA VAL A 73 -8.44 5.24 -6.96
C VAL A 73 -8.47 6.77 -6.89
N PHE A 74 -8.35 7.33 -5.69
CA PHE A 74 -8.31 8.77 -5.48
C PHE A 74 -7.10 9.43 -6.16
N SER A 75 -5.93 8.81 -6.09
CA SER A 75 -4.71 9.28 -6.75
C SER A 75 -4.84 9.27 -8.27
N ILE A 76 -5.39 8.19 -8.84
CA ILE A 76 -5.69 8.09 -10.27
C ILE A 76 -6.64 9.21 -10.69
N PHE A 77 -7.68 9.49 -9.90
CA PHE A 77 -8.63 10.56 -10.19
C PHE A 77 -7.96 11.93 -10.18
N ILE A 78 -7.17 12.26 -9.14
CA ILE A 78 -6.45 13.52 -9.04
C ILE A 78 -5.49 13.72 -10.21
N VAL A 79 -4.65 12.72 -10.51
CA VAL A 79 -3.66 12.83 -11.59
C VAL A 79 -4.34 13.08 -12.93
N ASN A 80 -5.44 12.35 -13.21
CA ASN A 80 -6.21 12.57 -14.43
C ASN A 80 -6.90 13.94 -14.47
N TYR A 81 -7.41 14.42 -13.33
CA TYR A 81 -8.04 15.74 -13.23
C TYR A 81 -7.03 16.88 -13.47
N ILE A 82 -5.85 16.80 -12.84
CA ILE A 82 -4.76 17.77 -13.04
C ILE A 82 -4.29 17.73 -14.50
N ALA A 83 -4.03 16.53 -15.05
CA ALA A 83 -3.61 16.39 -16.44
C ALA A 83 -4.64 16.97 -17.42
N TYR A 84 -5.94 16.79 -17.16
CA TYR A 84 -6.99 17.41 -17.96
C TYR A 84 -6.95 18.94 -17.89
N LYS A 85 -6.71 19.53 -16.72
CA LYS A 85 -6.64 20.98 -16.54
C LYS A 85 -5.38 21.61 -17.12
N VAL A 86 -4.27 20.87 -17.17
CA VAL A 86 -2.98 21.37 -17.70
C VAL A 86 -2.87 21.22 -19.21
N LEU A 87 -3.40 20.13 -19.78
CA LEU A 87 -3.33 19.83 -21.22
C LEU A 87 -4.46 20.46 -22.05
N LYS A 88 -5.42 21.12 -21.41
CA LYS A 88 -6.54 21.80 -22.05
C LYS A 88 -6.46 23.28 -21.74
#